data_AF-A0A3D5HDS5-F1
#
_entry.id   AF-A0A3D5HDS5-F1
#
_cell.length_a   1.000
_cell.length_b   1.000
_cell.length_c   1.000
_cell.angle_alpha   90.00
_cell.angle_beta   90.00
_cell.angle_gamma   90.00
#
_symmetry.space_group_name_H-M   'P 1'
#
loop_
_entity.id
_entity.type
_entity.pdbx_description
1 polymer ?
#
loop_
_entity_poly.entity_id
_entity_poly.type
_entity_poly.pdbx_seq_one_letter_code
_entity_poly.pdbx_strand_id
1 'polypeptide(L)' 'MTDICIQYHKTKIGELILGSFEGKLCLLDFNYRKMRNAVDNRIKKGLNADFFEEDSEIIEKT' A
#
# COMPACT_ATOMS: atom_id res chain seq x y z
N MET A 1 -16.55 6.86 -2.69
CA MET A 1 -15.39 5.99 -2.96
C MET A 1 -14.48 6.11 -1.75
N THR A 2 -14.54 5.10 -0.90
CA THR A 2 -13.75 4.96 0.33
C THR A 2 -12.74 3.86 0.05
N ASP A 3 -11.84 4.12 -0.88
CA ASP A 3 -10.83 3.15 -1.30
C ASP A 3 -9.50 3.53 -0.65
N ILE A 4 -8.71 2.54 -0.29
CA ILE A 4 -7.38 2.74 0.28
C ILE A 4 -6.41 2.77 -0.89
N CYS A 5 -5.90 3.96 -1.22
CA CYS A 5 -4.87 4.11 -2.24
C CYS A 5 -3.54 3.64 -1.68
N ILE A 6 -2.97 2.59 -2.26
CA ILE A 6 -1.62 2.15 -1.96
C ILE A 6 -0.66 2.55 -3.05
N GLN A 7 0.53 2.98 -2.63
CA GLN A 7 1.63 3.38 -3.49
C GLN A 7 2.92 2.71 -3.02
N TYR A 8 3.73 2.30 -3.99
CA TYR A 8 5.03 1.70 -3.74
C TYR A 8 6.12 2.73 -4.01
N HIS A 9 6.95 2.97 -3.00
CA HIS A 9 8.04 3.92 -3.07
C HIS A 9 9.37 3.20 -2.98
N LYS A 10 10.12 3.16 -4.07
CA LYS A 10 11.44 2.54 -4.11
C LYS A 10 12.49 3.52 -3.60
N THR A 11 13.12 3.18 -2.47
CA THR A 11 14.19 3.98 -1.86
C THR A 11 15.52 3.24 -1.92
N LYS A 12 16.63 3.96 -1.65
CA LYS A 12 17.97 3.36 -1.58
C LYS A 12 18.09 2.21 -0.57
N ILE A 13 17.21 2.16 0.43
CA ILE A 13 17.20 1.16 1.49
C ILE A 13 16.21 0.01 1.25
N GLY A 14 15.39 0.09 0.18
CA GLY A 14 14.39 -0.93 -0.17
C GLY A 14 13.09 -0.34 -0.71
N GLU A 15 12.17 -1.22 -1.07
CA GLU A 15 10.82 -0.86 -1.49
C GLU A 15 9.93 -0.66 -0.27
N LEU A 16 9.37 0.53 -0.15
CA LEU A 16 8.37 0.91 0.83
C LEU A 16 6.98 0.86 0.20
N ILE A 17 5.97 0.63 1.02
CA ILE A 17 4.57 0.84 0.69
C ILE A 17 3.98 1.87 1.61
N LEU A 18 3.21 2.76 1.01
CA LEU A 18 2.38 3.72 1.68
C LEU A 18 0.93 3.43 1.30
N GLY A 19 0.04 3.38 2.28
CA GLY A 19 -1.40 3.33 2.06
C GLY A 19 -2.04 4.58 2.64
N SER A 20 -2.90 5.22 1.86
CA SER A 20 -3.67 6.38 2.26
C SER A 20 -5.17 6.09 2.15
N PHE A 21 -5.93 6.53 3.14
CA PHE A 21 -7.38 6.38 3.20
C PHE A 21 -7.98 7.70 3.63
N GLU A 22 -8.90 8.25 2.83
CA GLU A 22 -9.53 9.56 3.07
C GLU A 22 -8.52 10.70 3.36
N GLY A 23 -7.39 10.71 2.65
CA GLY A 23 -6.34 11.72 2.83
C GLY A 23 -5.50 11.54 4.10
N LYS A 24 -5.63 10.41 4.81
CA LYS A 24 -4.82 10.06 5.98
C LYS A 24 -3.91 8.89 5.66
N LEU A 25 -2.66 8.95 6.12
CA LEU A 25 -1.74 7.82 6.03
C LEU A 25 -2.25 6.71 6.96
N CYS A 26 -2.59 5.55 6.40
CA CYS A 26 -3.09 4.39 7.14
C CYS A 26 -2.05 3.27 7.21
N LEU A 27 -1.18 3.16 6.20
CA LEU A 27 -0.18 2.11 6.10
C LEU A 27 1.17 2.69 5.69
N LEU A 28 2.23 2.28 6.37
CA LEU A 28 3.62 2.57 6.02
C LEU A 28 4.45 1.35 6.43
N ASP A 29 4.86 0.53 5.47
CA ASP A 29 5.68 -0.66 5.73
C ASP A 29 6.65 -0.93 4.57
N PHE A 30 7.61 -1.82 4.75
CA PHE A 30 8.46 -2.29 3.66
C PHE A 30 7.75 -3.40 2.86
N ASN A 31 7.91 -3.39 1.54
CA ASN A 31 7.35 -4.40 0.62
C ASN A 31 7.86 -5.83 0.92
N TYR A 32 8.98 -5.95 1.63
CA TYR A 32 9.72 -7.19 1.79
C TYR A 32 9.23 -8.13 2.92
N ARG A 33 7.93 -8.12 3.27
CA ARG A 33 7.37 -9.05 4.27
C ARG A 33 6.32 -9.99 3.67
N LYS A 34 6.53 -11.30 3.91
CA LYS A 34 5.58 -12.41 3.66
C LYS A 34 4.19 -12.26 4.32
N MET A 35 3.98 -11.29 5.21
CA MET A 35 2.76 -11.12 6.02
C MET A 35 1.82 -10.00 5.57
N ARG A 36 2.03 -9.38 4.40
CA ARG A 36 1.16 -8.29 3.91
C ARG A 36 -0.32 -8.65 3.83
N ASN A 37 -0.65 -9.85 3.34
CA ASN A 37 -2.04 -10.30 3.25
C ASN A 37 -2.81 -10.21 4.58
N ALA A 38 -2.14 -10.39 5.73
CA ALA A 38 -2.79 -10.29 7.04
C ALA A 38 -3.05 -8.83 7.45
N VAL A 39 -2.11 -7.93 7.14
CA VAL A 39 -2.23 -6.50 7.38
C VAL A 39 -3.32 -5.92 6.48
N ASP A 40 -3.30 -6.27 5.20
CA ASP A 40 -4.28 -5.83 4.22
C ASP A 40 -5.68 -6.32 4.64
N ASN A 41 -5.84 -7.59 5.01
CA ASN A 41 -7.12 -8.09 5.50
C ASN A 41 -7.62 -7.37 6.77
N ARG A 42 -6.73 -6.96 7.69
CA ARG A 42 -7.13 -6.16 8.86
C ARG A 42 -7.59 -4.78 8.47
N ILE A 43 -6.89 -4.11 7.56
CA ILE A 43 -7.21 -2.75 7.15
C ILE A 43 -8.49 -2.73 6.29
N LYS A 44 -8.63 -3.66 5.34
CA LYS A 44 -9.87 -3.83 4.56
C LYS A 44 -11.08 -4.03 5.47
N LYS A 45 -10.97 -4.91 6.47
CA LYS A 45 -12.05 -5.13 7.44
C LYS A 45 -12.28 -3.94 8.36
N GLY A 46 -11.22 -3.26 8.80
CA GLY A 46 -11.30 -2.15 9.74
C GLY A 46 -11.88 -0.88 9.13
N LEU A 47 -11.55 -0.61 7.86
CA LEU A 47 -11.99 0.57 7.13
C LEU A 47 -13.15 0.27 6.16
N ASN A 48 -13.55 -1.00 6.04
CA ASN A 48 -14.56 -1.48 5.11
C ASN A 48 -14.34 -0.96 3.68
N ALA A 49 -13.08 -1.05 3.25
CA ALA A 49 -12.54 -0.39 2.08
C ALA A 49 -11.66 -1.36 1.29
N ASP A 50 -11.65 -1.22 -0.03
CA ASP A 50 -10.76 -2.01 -0.88
C ASP A 50 -9.43 -1.31 -1.10
N PHE A 51 -8.38 -2.12 -1.25
CA PHE A 51 -7.06 -1.62 -1.61
C PHE A 51 -7.04 -1.38 -3.11
N PHE A 52 -6.80 -0.14 -3.49
CA PHE A 52 -6.55 0.24 -4.86
C PHE A 52 -5.05 0.42 -5.04
N GLU A 53 -4.45 -0.54 -5.74
CA GLU A 53 -3.06 -0.45 -6.17
C GLU A 53 -2.98 0.57 -7.29
N GLU A 54 -2.42 1.72 -6.97
CA GLU A 54 -2.06 2.68 -8.00
C GLU A 54 -0.68 2.27 -8.50
N ASP A 55 -0.67 1.55 -9.63
CA ASP A 55 0.54 1.17 -10.35
C ASP A 55 1.30 2.44 -10.70
N SER A 56 2.33 2.74 -9.90
CA SER A 56 3.29 3.78 -10.26
C SER A 56 4.15 3.22 -11.40
N GLU A 57 4.12 3.90 -12.55
CA GLU A 57 4.75 3.69 -13.87
C GLU A 57 6.23 3.22 -13.91
N ILE A 58 6.86 2.91 -12.78
CA ILE A 58 8.29 2.73 -12.64
C ILE A 58 8.69 1.27 -12.85
N ILE A 59 7.78 0.30 -12.70
CA ILE A 59 8.12 -1.14 -12.87
C ILE A 59 8.33 -1.50 -14.36
N GLU A 60 7.83 -0.71 -15.32
CA GLU A 60 7.98 -1.03 -16.75
C GLU A 60 9.32 -0.57 -17.37
N LYS A 61 10.25 0.00 -16.59
CA LYS A 61 11.58 0.39 -17.06
C LYS A 61 12.70 -0.07 -16.13
N THR A 62 12.95 -1.38 -16.04
CA THR A 62 14.31 -1.86 -15.82
C THR A 62 14.52 -3.19 -16.54
#